data_AF-A0A1E3W6G1-F1
#
_entry.id   AF-A0A1E3W6G1-F1
#
_cell.length_a   1.000
_cell.length_b   1.000
_cell.length_c   1.000
_cell.angle_alpha   90.00
_cell.angle_beta   90.00
_cell.angle_gamma   90.00
#
_symmetry.space_group_name_H-M   'P 1'
#
loop_
_entity.id
_entity.type
_entity.pdbx_description
1 polymer ?
#
loop_
_entity_poly.entity_id
_entity_poly.type
_entity_poly.pdbx_seq_one_letter_code
_entity_poly.pdbx_strand_id
1 'polypeptide(L)'
;MSPDTAETVANWSNWFFLASLLVGIVATFLLIISGRVKEDNLKRELAHAQEKTAGLELEAIRAKERLLKERAARVTLEMQLSPRTLSRTTQESLKDAIRAFEGETVAVETYAHDAEAANFAEQLIRCLRSAGIQVSSEVASRLDVGRLAIGIIIGGRNEPLAKLIAGRLASAGHLSVAYDPNQAGKQDDSAPGVLILIGARPLPNIERPSTFP
;
A
#
# COMPACT_ATOMS: atom_id res chain seq x y z
N MET A 1 -22.65 -103.39 -15.06
CA MET A 1 -22.40 -102.36 -14.04
C MET A 1 -22.62 -103.02 -12.70
N SER A 2 -21.57 -103.25 -11.91
CA SER A 2 -21.74 -103.88 -10.60
C SER A 2 -22.36 -102.85 -9.64
N PRO A 3 -23.23 -103.27 -8.71
CA PRO A 3 -23.81 -102.37 -7.71
C PRO A 3 -22.74 -101.53 -6.97
N ASP A 4 -21.55 -102.09 -6.75
CA ASP A 4 -20.40 -101.40 -6.14
C ASP A 4 -19.88 -100.20 -6.95
N THR A 5 -20.00 -100.23 -8.28
CA THR A 5 -19.61 -99.08 -9.13
C THR A 5 -20.58 -97.92 -9.01
N ALA A 6 -21.87 -98.18 -8.76
CA ALA A 6 -22.89 -97.14 -8.61
C ALA A 6 -22.72 -96.37 -7.29
N GLU A 7 -22.42 -97.06 -6.18
CA GLU A 7 -22.17 -96.44 -4.88
C GLU A 7 -20.89 -95.59 -4.87
N THR A 8 -19.82 -96.07 -5.52
CA THR A 8 -18.55 -95.33 -5.60
C THR A 8 -18.71 -94.02 -6.38
N VAL A 9 -19.44 -94.05 -7.49
CA VAL A 9 -19.71 -92.86 -8.31
C VAL A 9 -20.63 -91.87 -7.58
N ALA A 10 -21.62 -92.36 -6.85
CA ALA A 10 -22.51 -91.51 -6.05
C ALA A 10 -21.75 -90.79 -4.92
N ASN A 11 -20.87 -91.49 -4.20
CA ASN A 11 -20.05 -90.90 -3.14
C ASN A 11 -19.07 -89.85 -3.67
N TRP A 12 -18.44 -90.11 -4.82
CA TRP A 12 -17.56 -89.13 -5.48
C TRP A 12 -18.31 -87.87 -5.92
N SER A 13 -19.50 -88.05 -6.49
CA SER A 13 -20.33 -86.92 -6.94
C SER A 13 -20.75 -86.04 -5.76
N ASN A 14 -21.18 -86.64 -4.64
CA ASN A 14 -21.57 -85.89 -3.45
C ASN A 14 -20.38 -85.11 -2.84
N TRP A 15 -19.19 -85.70 -2.82
CA TRP A 15 -17.98 -85.01 -2.35
C TRP A 15 -17.60 -83.83 -3.25
N PHE A 16 -17.73 -84.00 -4.57
CA PHE A 16 -17.51 -82.92 -5.53
C PHE A 16 -18.49 -81.76 -5.33
N PHE A 17 -19.79 -82.06 -5.16
CA PHE A 17 -20.79 -81.04 -4.86
C PHE A 17 -20.47 -80.29 -3.56
N LEU A 18 -20.10 -80.99 -2.50
CA LEU A 18 -19.71 -80.39 -1.22
C LEU A 18 -18.48 -79.49 -1.36
N ALA A 19 -17.45 -79.94 -2.08
CA ALA A 19 -16.24 -79.15 -2.33
C ALA A 19 -16.55 -77.87 -3.12
N SER A 20 -17.37 -77.96 -4.16
CA SER A 20 -17.77 -76.81 -4.97
C SER A 20 -18.55 -75.76 -4.17
N LEU A 21 -19.43 -76.21 -3.27
CA LEU A 21 -20.20 -75.33 -2.37
C LEU A 21 -19.27 -74.59 -1.40
N LEU A 22 -18.31 -75.31 -0.81
CA LEU A 22 -17.34 -74.74 0.13
C LEU A 22 -16.48 -73.66 -0.56
N VAL A 23 -16.02 -73.92 -1.78
CA VAL A 23 -15.29 -72.94 -2.60
C VAL A 23 -16.14 -71.69 -2.86
N GLY A 24 -17.42 -71.84 -3.18
CA GLY A 24 -18.34 -70.71 -3.38
C GLY A 24 -18.51 -69.82 -2.15
N ILE A 25 -18.62 -70.43 -0.95
CA ILE A 25 -18.72 -69.70 0.32
C ILE A 25 -17.42 -68.93 0.60
N VAL A 26 -16.26 -69.57 0.41
CA VAL A 26 -14.95 -68.93 0.60
C VAL A 26 -14.76 -67.76 -0.37
N ALA A 27 -15.14 -67.93 -1.65
CA ALA A 27 -15.07 -66.86 -2.63
C ALA A 27 -15.95 -65.66 -2.23
N THR A 28 -17.18 -65.92 -1.76
CA THR A 28 -18.09 -64.86 -1.28
C THR A 28 -17.51 -64.14 -0.07
N PHE A 29 -16.92 -64.88 0.87
CA PHE A 29 -16.30 -64.30 2.06
C PHE A 29 -15.09 -63.41 1.70
N LEU A 30 -14.23 -63.87 0.79
CA LEU A 30 -13.09 -63.08 0.29
C LEU A 30 -13.54 -61.80 -0.43
N LEU A 31 -14.63 -61.86 -1.22
CA LEU A 31 -15.20 -60.67 -1.86
C LEU A 31 -15.67 -59.63 -0.82
N ILE A 32 -16.31 -60.07 0.26
CA ILE A 32 -16.77 -59.15 1.32
C ILE A 32 -15.58 -58.49 2.03
N ILE A 33 -14.54 -59.27 2.37
CA ILE A 33 -13.33 -58.72 3.01
C ILE A 33 -12.62 -57.74 2.07
N SER A 34 -12.45 -58.12 0.80
CA SER A 34 -11.82 -57.25 -0.21
C SER A 34 -12.61 -55.96 -0.41
N GLY A 35 -13.94 -56.01 -0.34
CA GLY A 35 -14.79 -54.82 -0.39
C GLY A 35 -14.52 -53.87 0.77
N ARG A 36 -14.50 -54.39 2.01
CA ARG A 36 -14.25 -53.58 3.22
C ARG A 36 -12.88 -52.92 3.22
N VAL A 37 -11.82 -53.66 2.88
CA VAL A 37 -10.45 -53.11 2.81
C VAL A 37 -10.35 -52.00 1.76
N LYS A 38 -11.01 -52.18 0.61
CA LYS A 38 -11.05 -51.16 -0.45
C LYS A 38 -11.80 -49.90 -0.01
N GLU A 39 -12.94 -50.05 0.66
CA GLU A 39 -13.70 -48.92 1.19
C GLU A 39 -12.92 -48.12 2.25
N ASP A 40 -12.21 -48.81 3.14
CA ASP A 40 -11.41 -48.14 4.18
C ASP A 40 -10.22 -47.38 3.59
N ASN A 41 -9.55 -47.96 2.57
CA ASN A 41 -8.47 -47.27 1.86
C ASN A 41 -9.00 -46.04 1.11
N LEU A 42 -10.13 -46.16 0.40
CA LEU A 42 -10.76 -45.02 -0.27
C LEU A 42 -11.18 -43.93 0.72
N LYS A 43 -11.74 -44.30 1.87
CA LYS A 43 -12.09 -43.33 2.93
C LYS A 43 -10.87 -42.62 3.49
N ARG A 44 -9.75 -43.32 3.69
CA ARG A 44 -8.49 -42.71 4.16
C ARG A 44 -7.89 -41.78 3.12
N GLU A 45 -7.87 -42.18 1.86
CA GLU A 45 -7.40 -41.32 0.76
C GLU A 45 -8.27 -40.07 0.61
N LEU A 46 -9.59 -40.21 0.70
CA LEU A 46 -10.52 -39.08 0.68
C LEU A 46 -10.31 -38.15 1.86
N ALA A 47 -10.18 -38.68 3.08
CA ALA A 47 -9.92 -37.86 4.27
C ALA A 47 -8.60 -37.09 4.16
N HIS A 48 -7.53 -37.75 3.68
CA HIS A 48 -6.23 -37.12 3.49
C HIS A 48 -6.23 -36.10 2.34
N ALA A 49 -6.97 -36.36 1.25
CA ALA A 49 -7.17 -35.39 0.18
C ALA A 49 -7.93 -34.15 0.68
N GLN A 50 -8.99 -34.35 1.47
CA GLN A 50 -9.77 -33.27 2.09
C GLN A 50 -8.93 -32.43 3.06
N GLU A 51 -8.09 -33.07 3.87
CA GLU A 51 -7.17 -32.37 4.78
C GLU A 51 -6.16 -31.51 3.99
N LYS A 52 -5.59 -32.06 2.91
CA LYS A 52 -4.68 -31.31 2.03
C LYS A 52 -5.37 -30.14 1.34
N THR A 53 -6.59 -30.32 0.83
CA THR A 53 -7.34 -29.23 0.20
C THR A 53 -7.66 -28.14 1.21
N ALA A 54 -8.09 -28.49 2.42
CA ALA A 54 -8.36 -27.52 3.48
C ALA A 54 -7.09 -26.76 3.90
N GLY A 55 -5.95 -27.44 3.99
CA GLY A 55 -4.65 -26.82 4.27
C GLY A 55 -4.24 -25.81 3.19
N LEU A 56 -4.32 -26.20 1.91
CA LEU A 56 -3.99 -25.33 0.78
C LEU A 56 -4.94 -24.12 0.68
N GLU A 57 -6.23 -24.32 0.95
CA GLU A 57 -7.20 -23.22 0.99
C GLU A 57 -6.88 -22.22 2.09
N LEU A 58 -6.54 -22.69 3.28
CA LEU A 58 -6.18 -21.85 4.41
C LEU A 58 -4.86 -21.08 4.16
N GLU A 59 -3.87 -21.72 3.55
CA GLU A 59 -2.64 -21.05 3.10
C GLU A 59 -2.93 -20.00 2.03
N ALA A 60 -3.80 -20.30 1.07
CA ALA A 60 -4.20 -19.36 0.03
C ALA A 60 -4.95 -18.14 0.60
N ILE A 61 -5.81 -18.34 1.61
CA ILE A 61 -6.48 -17.24 2.32
C ILE A 61 -5.45 -16.36 3.03
N ARG A 62 -4.54 -16.96 3.80
CA ARG A 62 -3.48 -16.21 4.51
C ARG A 62 -2.58 -15.43 3.54
N ALA A 63 -2.21 -16.02 2.41
CA ALA A 63 -1.42 -15.35 1.39
C ALA A 63 -2.16 -14.15 0.79
N LYS A 64 -3.47 -14.30 0.50
CA LYS A 64 -4.31 -13.20 0.02
C LYS A 64 -4.41 -12.07 1.04
N GLU A 65 -4.62 -12.39 2.32
CA GLU A 65 -4.69 -11.39 3.39
C GLU A 65 -3.38 -10.58 3.51
N ARG A 66 -2.22 -11.26 3.45
CA ARG A 66 -0.91 -10.58 3.47
C ARG A 66 -0.75 -9.66 2.27
N LEU A 67 -1.08 -10.13 1.07
CA LEU A 67 -1.00 -9.34 -0.16
C LEU A 67 -1.92 -8.10 -0.11
N LEU A 68 -3.14 -8.24 0.42
CA LEU A 68 -4.04 -7.09 0.59
C LEU A 68 -3.49 -6.07 1.59
N LYS A 69 -2.91 -6.52 2.71
CA LYS A 69 -2.26 -5.63 3.69
C LYS A 69 -1.06 -4.90 3.10
N GLU A 70 -0.21 -5.58 2.34
CA GLU A 70 0.93 -4.98 1.67
C GLU A 70 0.50 -3.96 0.61
N ARG A 71 -0.54 -4.27 -0.17
CA ARG A 71 -1.11 -3.32 -1.16
C ARG A 71 -1.67 -2.08 -0.47
N ALA A 72 -2.41 -2.25 0.62
CA ALA A 72 -2.95 -1.12 1.38
C ALA A 72 -1.81 -0.24 1.93
N ALA A 73 -0.81 -0.85 2.55
CA ALA A 73 0.36 -0.13 3.07
C ALA A 73 1.12 0.59 1.95
N ARG A 74 1.31 -0.05 0.79
CA ARG A 74 1.96 0.55 -0.36
C ARG A 74 1.19 1.76 -0.89
N VAL A 75 -0.13 1.68 -1.03
CA VAL A 75 -0.96 2.82 -1.47
C VAL A 75 -0.85 3.97 -0.48
N THR A 76 -0.85 3.70 0.83
CA THR A 76 -0.65 4.76 1.84
C THR A 76 0.73 5.41 1.74
N LEU A 77 1.79 4.63 1.51
CA LEU A 77 3.14 5.15 1.33
C LEU A 77 3.28 5.95 0.02
N GLU A 78 2.70 5.47 -1.07
CA GLU A 78 2.71 6.18 -2.35
C GLU A 78 1.96 7.52 -2.25
N MET A 79 0.83 7.57 -1.53
CA MET A 79 0.15 8.84 -1.24
C MET A 79 1.03 9.77 -0.39
N GLN A 80 1.74 9.23 0.61
CA GLN A 80 2.67 10.00 1.45
C GLN A 80 3.94 10.45 0.72
N LEU A 81 4.32 9.79 -0.38
CA LEU A 81 5.48 10.16 -1.21
C LEU A 81 5.10 10.97 -2.45
N SER A 82 3.79 11.12 -2.74
CA SER A 82 3.32 11.88 -3.89
C SER A 82 3.83 13.33 -3.88
N PRO A 83 4.41 13.86 -4.98
CA PRO A 83 5.00 15.19 -5.00
C PRO A 83 4.03 16.28 -4.53
N ARG A 84 4.53 17.31 -3.83
CA ARG A 84 3.73 18.51 -3.52
C ARG A 84 3.29 19.18 -4.82
N THR A 85 1.98 19.30 -5.01
CA THR A 85 1.39 19.98 -6.17
C THR A 85 0.26 20.90 -5.72
N LEU A 86 0.19 22.10 -6.30
CA LEU A 86 -0.94 22.99 -6.04
C LEU A 86 -2.14 22.56 -6.86
N SER A 87 -3.23 22.17 -6.21
CA SER A 87 -4.49 21.89 -6.89
C SER A 87 -5.00 23.14 -7.62
N ARG A 88 -5.72 22.97 -8.73
CA ARG A 88 -6.24 24.10 -9.52
C ARG A 88 -7.15 25.01 -8.71
N THR A 89 -7.99 24.45 -7.86
CA THR A 89 -8.88 25.20 -6.96
C THR A 89 -8.10 26.00 -5.92
N THR A 90 -7.01 25.42 -5.39
CA THR A 90 -6.08 26.15 -4.50
C THR A 90 -5.38 27.28 -5.23
N GLN A 91 -4.92 27.08 -6.47
CA GLN A 91 -4.29 28.13 -7.28
C GLN A 91 -5.26 29.29 -7.53
N GLU A 92 -6.50 29.00 -7.93
CA GLU A 92 -7.53 30.02 -8.17
C GLU A 92 -7.87 30.77 -6.87
N SER A 93 -8.11 30.06 -5.77
CA SER A 93 -8.39 30.68 -4.46
C SER A 93 -7.22 31.51 -3.94
N LEU A 94 -5.99 31.07 -4.14
CA LEU A 94 -4.79 31.81 -3.74
C LEU A 94 -4.65 33.08 -4.58
N LYS A 95 -4.78 32.98 -5.91
CA LYS A 95 -4.72 34.10 -6.85
C LYS A 95 -5.75 35.18 -6.50
N ASP A 96 -7.00 34.80 -6.24
CA ASP A 96 -8.06 35.75 -5.92
C ASP A 96 -7.82 36.43 -4.57
N ALA A 97 -7.28 35.71 -3.58
CA ALA A 97 -6.96 36.26 -2.27
C ALA A 97 -5.83 37.29 -2.31
N ILE A 98 -4.77 37.04 -3.08
CA ILE A 98 -3.59 37.91 -3.11
C ILE A 98 -3.73 39.09 -4.08
N ARG A 99 -4.80 39.16 -4.87
CA ARG A 99 -5.02 40.22 -5.87
C ARG A 99 -5.04 41.63 -5.27
N ALA A 100 -5.42 41.77 -4.00
CA ALA A 100 -5.38 43.05 -3.29
C ALA A 100 -3.97 43.61 -3.07
N PHE A 101 -2.93 42.80 -3.30
CA PHE A 101 -1.52 43.13 -3.12
C PHE A 101 -0.77 43.23 -4.45
N GLU A 102 -1.47 43.50 -5.55
CA GLU A 102 -0.87 43.67 -6.87
C GLU A 102 0.30 44.68 -6.86
N GLY A 103 1.41 44.33 -7.51
CA GLY A 103 2.62 45.14 -7.54
C GLY A 103 3.60 44.90 -6.38
N GLU A 104 3.21 44.21 -5.31
CA GLU A 104 4.11 43.82 -4.23
C GLU A 104 5.21 42.87 -4.71
N THR A 105 6.35 42.89 -4.01
CA THR A 105 7.51 42.06 -4.34
C THR A 105 7.60 40.84 -3.42
N VAL A 106 7.74 39.66 -4.01
CA VAL A 106 7.89 38.39 -3.31
C VAL A 106 9.13 37.67 -3.85
N ALA A 107 10.02 37.21 -2.98
CA ALA A 107 11.07 36.27 -3.37
C ALA A 107 10.66 34.84 -3.05
N VAL A 108 10.96 33.92 -3.97
CA VAL A 108 10.74 32.49 -3.79
C VAL A 108 12.08 31.78 -3.91
N GLU A 109 12.51 31.17 -2.81
CA GLU A 109 13.78 30.46 -2.69
C GLU A 109 13.55 28.95 -2.48
N THR A 110 14.42 28.13 -3.07
CA THR A 110 14.49 26.69 -2.79
C THR A 110 15.94 26.23 -2.67
N TYR A 111 16.14 25.08 -2.03
CA TYR A 111 17.45 24.43 -2.00
C TYR A 111 17.85 23.90 -3.38
N ALA A 112 19.15 23.98 -3.71
CA ALA A 112 19.71 23.56 -5.00
C ALA A 112 19.52 22.07 -5.31
N HIS A 113 19.42 21.23 -4.27
CA HIS A 113 19.36 19.77 -4.39
C HIS A 113 17.96 19.17 -4.17
N ASP A 114 16.91 20.00 -4.12
CA ASP A 114 15.53 19.56 -3.97
C ASP A 114 14.71 19.87 -5.24
N ALA A 115 14.67 18.92 -6.15
CA ALA A 115 13.92 19.03 -7.41
C ALA A 115 12.40 19.10 -7.17
N GLU A 116 11.89 18.50 -6.09
CA GLU A 116 10.47 18.55 -5.75
C GLU A 116 10.09 19.98 -5.32
N ALA A 117 10.88 20.58 -4.42
CA ALA A 117 10.71 21.96 -4.00
C ALA A 117 10.79 22.93 -5.18
N ALA A 118 11.73 22.74 -6.10
CA ALA A 118 11.87 23.55 -7.31
C ALA A 118 10.61 23.47 -8.20
N ASN A 119 10.10 22.26 -8.46
CA ASN A 119 8.88 22.08 -9.25
C ASN A 119 7.64 22.69 -8.59
N PHE A 120 7.55 22.63 -7.26
CA PHE A 120 6.48 23.27 -6.50
C PHE A 120 6.60 24.81 -6.53
N ALA A 121 7.82 25.34 -6.39
CA ALA A 121 8.11 26.77 -6.48
C ALA A 121 7.67 27.33 -7.83
N GLU A 122 7.96 26.63 -8.93
CA GLU A 122 7.54 27.04 -10.27
C GLU A 122 6.00 27.14 -10.41
N GLN A 123 5.25 26.24 -9.78
CA GLN A 123 3.79 26.34 -9.75
C GLN A 123 3.32 27.57 -8.95
N LEU A 124 3.95 27.81 -7.80
CA LEU A 124 3.64 28.95 -6.95
C LEU A 124 3.98 30.27 -7.63
N ILE A 125 5.16 30.38 -8.27
CA ILE A 125 5.61 31.56 -9.01
C ILE A 125 4.63 31.90 -10.13
N ARG A 126 4.17 30.90 -10.90
CA ARG A 126 3.13 31.12 -11.93
C ARG A 126 1.83 31.66 -11.33
N CYS A 127 1.40 31.10 -10.19
CA CYS A 127 0.21 31.56 -9.48
C CYS A 127 0.35 33.01 -8.99
N LEU A 128 1.47 33.36 -8.34
CA LEU A 128 1.77 34.70 -7.85
C LEU A 128 1.81 35.72 -9.00
N ARG A 129 2.54 35.42 -10.08
CA ARG A 129 2.63 36.28 -11.26
C ARG A 129 1.27 36.49 -11.93
N SER A 130 0.42 35.46 -11.98
CA SER A 130 -0.93 35.57 -12.54
C SER A 130 -1.86 36.50 -11.75
N ALA A 131 -1.51 36.81 -10.49
CA ALA A 131 -2.21 37.77 -9.64
C ALA A 131 -1.58 39.17 -9.66
N GLY A 132 -0.58 39.42 -10.52
CA GLY A 132 0.10 40.71 -10.63
C GLY A 132 1.19 40.97 -9.58
N ILE A 133 1.61 39.93 -8.83
CA ILE A 133 2.73 40.02 -7.88
C ILE A 133 4.06 39.97 -8.64
N GLN A 134 5.01 40.83 -8.26
CA GLN A 134 6.37 40.81 -8.80
C GLN A 134 7.19 39.75 -8.06
N VAL A 135 7.65 38.72 -8.79
CA VAL A 135 8.34 37.58 -8.16
C VAL A 135 9.81 37.53 -8.53
N SER A 136 10.68 37.70 -7.55
CA SER A 136 12.11 37.36 -7.65
C SER A 136 12.26 35.85 -7.49
N SER A 137 12.80 35.18 -8.51
CA SER A 137 12.96 33.73 -8.50
C SER A 137 14.39 33.39 -8.13
N GLU A 138 14.55 32.72 -6.99
CA GLU A 138 15.81 32.20 -6.48
C GLU A 138 15.70 30.67 -6.31
N VAL A 139 14.99 30.03 -7.24
CA VAL A 139 14.79 28.59 -7.28
C VAL A 139 16.13 27.88 -7.49
N ALA A 140 16.36 26.84 -6.69
CA ALA A 140 17.56 26.02 -6.69
C ALA A 140 18.87 26.81 -6.51
N SER A 141 18.83 27.98 -5.88
CA SER A 141 20.00 28.83 -5.66
C SER A 141 20.61 28.65 -4.26
N ARG A 142 19.81 28.21 -3.28
CA ARG A 142 20.22 28.19 -1.88
C ARG A 142 21.08 26.96 -1.58
N LEU A 143 22.33 27.21 -1.21
CA LEU A 143 23.31 26.22 -0.73
C LEU A 143 23.49 26.39 0.78
N ASP A 144 22.51 25.96 1.57
CA ASP A 144 22.57 26.10 3.03
C ASP A 144 23.24 24.86 3.64
N VAL A 145 24.32 25.05 4.40
CA VAL A 145 25.20 23.96 4.89
C VAL A 145 24.90 23.57 6.34
N GLY A 146 23.95 24.23 7.02
CA GLY A 146 23.75 24.02 8.48
C GLY A 146 22.31 23.79 8.93
N ARG A 147 21.30 24.35 8.25
CA ARG A 147 19.90 24.23 8.67
C ARG A 147 19.00 24.06 7.45
N LEU A 148 18.50 22.83 7.27
CA LEU A 148 17.45 22.55 6.30
C LEU A 148 16.09 22.95 6.89
N ALA A 149 15.43 23.89 6.24
CA ALA A 149 14.03 24.18 6.46
C ALA A 149 13.20 22.96 6.04
N ILE A 150 12.23 22.59 6.88
CA ILE A 150 11.24 21.56 6.57
C ILE A 150 9.91 22.26 6.35
N GLY A 151 9.25 21.96 5.23
CA GLY A 151 8.01 22.58 4.82
C GLY A 151 8.21 23.88 4.04
N ILE A 152 7.23 24.76 4.09
CA ILE A 152 7.25 26.08 3.46
C ILE A 152 7.30 27.11 4.58
N ILE A 153 8.32 27.94 4.60
CA ILE A 153 8.44 29.01 5.59
C ILE A 153 8.27 30.35 4.91
N ILE A 154 7.34 31.16 5.42
CA ILE A 154 6.93 32.43 4.84
C ILE A 154 7.14 33.53 5.87
N GLY A 155 7.83 34.59 5.48
CA GLY A 155 8.06 35.76 6.32
C GLY A 155 8.26 37.01 5.48
N GLY A 156 8.38 38.18 6.11
CA GLY A 156 8.53 39.42 5.36
C GLY A 156 8.12 40.66 6.12
N ARG A 157 8.43 41.82 5.53
CA ARG A 157 8.00 43.15 5.98
C ARG A 157 6.49 43.33 5.78
N ASN A 158 5.94 42.79 4.69
CA ASN A 158 4.50 42.82 4.42
C ASN A 158 3.80 41.64 5.12
N GLU A 159 3.65 41.76 6.44
CA GLU A 159 3.01 40.76 7.30
C GLU A 159 1.58 40.36 6.84
N PRO A 160 0.69 41.28 6.43
CA PRO A 160 -0.63 40.91 5.93
C PRO A 160 -0.59 39.97 4.73
N LEU A 161 0.26 40.26 3.73
CA LEU A 161 0.43 39.42 2.56
C LEU A 161 1.03 38.05 2.93
N ALA A 162 2.08 38.04 3.75
CA ALA A 162 2.75 36.83 4.19
C ALA A 162 1.80 35.89 4.94
N LYS A 163 1.02 36.41 5.89
CA LYS A 163 0.01 35.64 6.63
C LYS A 163 -1.11 35.13 5.73
N LEU A 164 -1.54 35.94 4.76
CA LEU A 164 -2.59 35.54 3.82
C LEU A 164 -2.13 34.36 2.94
N ILE A 165 -0.93 34.45 2.37
CA ILE A 165 -0.34 33.36 1.57
C ILE A 165 -0.18 32.11 2.46
N ALA A 166 0.37 32.27 3.66
CA ALA A 166 0.56 31.16 4.60
C ALA A 166 -0.77 30.48 4.97
N GLY A 167 -1.80 31.26 5.29
CA GLY A 167 -3.12 30.75 5.63
C GLY A 167 -3.79 30.01 4.47
N ARG A 168 -3.67 30.52 3.24
CA ARG A 168 -4.25 29.87 2.05
C ARG A 168 -3.53 28.58 1.69
N LEU A 169 -2.20 28.55 1.77
CA LEU A 169 -1.42 27.34 1.53
C LEU A 169 -1.64 26.29 2.64
N ALA A 170 -1.71 26.69 3.91
CA ALA A 170 -2.03 25.80 5.02
C ALA A 170 -3.43 25.17 4.87
N SER A 171 -4.40 25.93 4.36
CA SER A 171 -5.77 25.46 4.12
C SER A 171 -5.86 24.37 3.03
N ALA A 172 -4.81 24.17 2.22
CA ALA A 172 -4.75 23.09 1.24
C ALA A 172 -4.57 21.70 1.87
N GLY A 173 -4.37 21.61 3.19
CA GLY A 173 -4.46 20.40 4.00
C GLY A 173 -3.27 19.45 3.96
N HIS A 174 -2.48 19.45 2.88
CA HIS A 174 -1.32 18.56 2.70
C HIS A 174 0.02 19.29 2.69
N LEU A 175 0.02 20.61 2.88
CA LEU A 175 1.22 21.45 2.90
C LEU A 175 1.56 21.81 4.34
N SER A 176 2.81 21.57 4.75
CA SER A 176 3.34 22.09 6.01
C SER A 176 3.84 23.50 5.77
N VAL A 177 3.14 24.47 6.35
CA VAL A 177 3.42 25.89 6.17
C VAL A 177 3.62 26.52 7.54
N ALA A 178 4.73 27.24 7.71
CA ALA A 178 5.03 28.01 8.90
C ALA A 178 5.17 29.49 8.52
N TYR A 179 4.63 30.36 9.36
CA TYR A 179 4.89 31.79 9.28
C TYR A 179 6.00 32.13 10.27
N ASP A 180 7.10 32.69 9.78
CA ASP A 180 8.20 33.21 10.61
C ASP A 180 8.48 34.66 10.23
N PRO A 181 8.13 35.65 11.07
CA PRO A 181 8.39 37.06 10.77
C PRO A 181 9.89 37.37 10.62
N ASN A 182 10.77 36.56 11.22
CA ASN A 182 12.23 36.76 11.16
C ASN A 182 12.88 36.10 9.93
N GLN A 183 12.10 35.40 9.08
CA GLN A 183 12.62 34.69 7.92
C GLN A 183 13.30 35.61 6.91
N ALA A 184 12.90 36.88 6.82
CA ALA A 184 13.33 37.84 5.79
C ALA A 184 14.82 38.24 5.84
N GLY A 185 15.65 37.53 6.61
CA GLY A 185 17.03 37.90 6.89
C GLY A 185 17.11 39.23 7.64
N LYS A 186 18.31 39.63 8.04
CA LYS A 186 18.51 40.98 8.58
C LYS A 186 18.28 41.98 7.44
N GLN A 187 17.04 42.46 7.35
CA GLN A 187 16.54 43.71 6.78
C GLN A 187 17.62 44.55 6.06
N ASP A 188 18.06 44.08 4.89
CA ASP A 188 18.70 44.97 3.92
C ASP A 188 17.58 45.76 3.24
N ASP A 189 17.78 47.04 2.97
CA ASP A 189 16.71 47.88 2.43
C ASP A 189 16.24 47.41 1.04
N SER A 190 17.10 46.65 0.34
CA SER A 190 16.82 45.99 -0.93
C SER A 190 16.08 44.65 -0.81
N ALA A 191 15.77 44.17 0.39
CA ALA A 191 15.11 42.88 0.57
C ALA A 191 13.66 42.89 0.02
N PRO A 192 13.19 41.78 -0.56
CA PRO A 192 11.81 41.64 -1.02
C PRO A 192 10.80 41.90 0.11
N GLY A 193 9.59 42.35 -0.23
CA GLY A 193 8.52 42.59 0.75
C GLY A 193 8.13 41.32 1.52
N VAL A 194 8.12 40.17 0.83
CA VAL A 194 7.89 38.84 1.39
C VAL A 194 8.92 37.85 0.86
N LEU A 195 9.42 36.97 1.72
CA LEU A 195 10.27 35.85 1.38
C LEU A 195 9.54 34.53 1.64
N ILE A 196 9.56 33.65 0.65
CA ILE A 196 9.02 32.29 0.71
C ILE A 196 10.18 31.32 0.51
N LEU A 197 10.56 30.62 1.57
CA LEU A 197 11.52 29.52 1.50
C LEU A 197 10.76 28.20 1.42
N ILE A 198 10.92 27.49 0.31
CA ILE A 198 10.36 26.14 0.14
C ILE A 198 11.48 25.15 0.46
N GLY A 199 11.37 24.58 1.65
CA GLY A 199 12.30 23.57 2.16
C GLY A 199 11.89 22.14 1.79
N ALA A 200 12.63 21.21 2.38
CA ALA A 200 12.40 19.78 2.23
C ALA A 200 11.03 19.40 2.75
N ARG A 201 10.41 18.39 2.14
CA ARG A 201 9.12 17.88 2.62
C ARG A 201 9.26 17.30 4.03
N PRO A 202 8.31 17.56 4.95
CA PRO A 202 8.27 16.83 6.22
C PRO A 202 8.06 15.34 5.94
N LEU A 203 8.87 14.50 6.58
CA LEU A 203 8.65 13.07 6.55
C LEU A 203 7.29 12.76 7.20
N PRO A 204 6.51 11.81 6.64
CA PRO A 204 5.33 11.33 7.32
C PRO A 204 5.73 10.83 8.71
N ASN A 205 4.89 11.07 9.70
CA ASN A 205 5.11 10.49 11.02
C ASN A 205 4.94 8.98 10.91
N ILE A 206 6.05 8.27 10.69
CA ILE A 206 6.07 6.82 10.76
C ILE A 206 5.98 6.51 12.24
N GLU A 207 4.77 6.23 12.72
CA GLU A 207 4.59 5.63 14.05
C GLU A 207 5.51 4.43 14.10
N ARG A 208 6.57 4.52 14.91
CA ARG A 208 7.47 3.39 15.09
C ARG A 208 6.61 2.27 15.67
N PRO A 209 6.58 1.08 15.06
CA PRO A 209 5.84 -0.03 15.64
C PRO A 209 6.32 -0.16 17.08
N SER A 210 5.38 -0.10 18.04
CA SER A 210 5.70 -0.22 19.46
C SER A 210 6.53 -1.48 19.60
N THR A 211 7.76 -1.29 20.09
CA THR A 211 8.82 -2.28 20.13
C THR A 211 8.29 -3.65 20.52
N PHE A 212 8.71 -4.65 19.74
CA PHE A 212 8.53 -6.07 20.04
C PHE A 212 8.77 -6.33 21.54
N PRO A 213 7.86 -7.05 22.23
CA PRO A 213 8.06 -7.48 23.60
C PRO A 213 9.26 -8.42 23.75
#